data_AF-A0A6M3LC29-F1
#
_entry.id   AF-A0A6M3LC29-F1
#
_cell.length_a   1.000
_cell.length_b   1.000
_cell.length_c   1.000
_cell.angle_alpha   90.00
_cell.angle_beta   90.00
_cell.angle_gamma   90.00
#
_symmetry.space_group_name_H-M   'P 1'
#
loop_
_entity.id
_entity.type
_entity.pdbx_description
1 polymer ?
#
loop_
_entity_poly.entity_id
_entity_poly.type
_entity_poly.pdbx_seq_one_letter_code
_entity_poly.pdbx_strand_id
1 'polypeptide(L)'
;MEGAAQRSGAAQAEEGGGHKPPDNQSAGALSLPEVYLEGGGQKWTDNHRGRALSLPEDYQEEEGHISRDTQLIAASSPLNIYVSTYEAAQDVRLETMNRIRCWLRDTHPAEEWDELDFSDKTVNDADFLPNDMRDMVAHVSELEKAASRALRREVRKHPLWPWLAPIRGMGEVLAGRLLHRLGDIYRFPSPAHLWSYCGLDGPGWKQRPHSWKLTSVCYLIAESFQKQPLMSGGYRDIYDARKAYEVTRPWCGTCHPKGNTDPREVCTPGHINNKARRYTVKAFLKDLWREANGYTNETEEIV
;
A
#
# COMPACT_ATOMS: atom_id res chain seq x y z
N MET A 1 10.03 -19.03 73.74
CA MET A 1 9.59 -20.00 72.70
C MET A 1 9.86 -19.35 71.36
N GLU A 2 11.10 -19.43 70.94
CA GLU A 2 11.61 -18.89 69.67
C GLU A 2 11.64 -20.04 68.66
N GLY A 3 11.13 -19.80 67.45
CA GLY A 3 11.15 -20.76 66.36
C GLY A 3 11.54 -20.06 65.07
N ALA A 4 12.85 -20.03 64.79
CA ALA A 4 13.42 -19.57 63.53
C ALA A 4 13.42 -20.72 62.51
N ALA A 5 12.73 -20.54 61.38
CA ALA A 5 12.76 -21.47 60.26
C ALA A 5 13.68 -20.94 59.16
N GLN A 6 14.83 -21.61 58.98
CA GLN A 6 15.74 -21.42 57.85
C GLN A 6 15.17 -22.11 56.60
N ARG A 7 15.16 -21.41 55.46
CA ARG A 7 14.99 -22.01 54.13
C ARG A 7 16.19 -21.61 53.27
N SER A 8 17.04 -22.58 52.98
CA SER A 8 18.09 -22.54 51.96
C SER A 8 17.49 -23.03 50.63
N GLY A 9 17.48 -22.16 49.62
CA GLY A 9 17.14 -22.51 48.24
C GLY A 9 18.37 -22.32 47.36
N ALA A 10 18.91 -23.44 46.86
CA ALA A 10 20.05 -23.47 45.96
C ALA A 10 19.63 -23.05 44.54
N ALA A 11 20.36 -22.10 43.95
CA ALA A 11 20.24 -21.71 42.56
C ALA A 11 21.14 -22.63 41.71
N GLN A 12 20.55 -23.36 40.77
CA GLN A 12 21.27 -24.06 39.71
C GLN A 12 21.38 -23.14 38.51
N ALA A 13 22.62 -22.94 38.04
CA ALA A 13 22.93 -22.24 36.81
C ALA A 13 22.74 -23.20 35.62
N GLU A 14 21.85 -22.85 34.70
CA GLU A 14 21.73 -23.53 33.41
C GLU A 14 22.63 -22.83 32.38
N GLU A 15 23.49 -23.63 31.75
CA GLU A 15 24.47 -23.24 30.75
C GLU A 15 23.79 -22.89 29.41
N GLY A 16 24.15 -21.74 28.85
CA GLY A 16 23.65 -21.25 27.57
C GLY A 16 24.16 -22.05 26.37
N GLY A 17 23.25 -22.80 25.73
CA GLY A 17 23.47 -23.41 24.43
C GLY A 17 23.38 -22.38 23.30
N GLY A 18 24.52 -22.06 22.69
CA GLY A 18 24.60 -21.21 21.50
C GLY A 18 23.93 -21.85 20.28
N HIS A 19 22.79 -21.31 19.87
CA HIS A 19 22.08 -21.70 18.65
C HIS A 19 22.75 -21.02 17.44
N LYS A 20 23.53 -21.79 16.65
CA LYS A 20 23.98 -21.35 15.33
C LYS A 20 22.77 -21.34 14.36
N PRO A 21 22.56 -20.28 13.56
CA PRO A 21 21.55 -20.30 12.52
C PRO A 21 21.91 -21.35 11.44
N PRO A 22 20.92 -22.08 10.89
CA PRO A 22 21.17 -23.09 9.87
C PRO A 22 21.62 -22.46 8.55
N ASP A 23 22.55 -23.15 7.89
CA ASP A 23 23.04 -22.84 6.55
C ASP A 23 21.89 -22.80 5.54
N ASN A 24 21.76 -21.66 4.87
CA ASN A 24 20.78 -21.40 3.81
C ASN A 24 21.20 -22.13 2.52
N GLN A 25 20.96 -23.43 2.45
CA GLN A 25 21.16 -24.23 1.24
C GLN A 25 19.94 -24.12 0.31
N SER A 26 20.16 -23.48 -0.83
CA SER A 26 19.43 -23.61 -2.11
C SER A 26 17.90 -23.72 -2.04
N ALA A 27 17.23 -22.56 -1.98
CA ALA A 27 15.85 -22.46 -2.44
C ALA A 27 15.80 -22.81 -3.93
N GLY A 28 15.13 -23.91 -4.27
CA GLY A 28 14.84 -24.30 -5.64
C GLY A 28 14.17 -23.17 -6.39
N ALA A 29 14.70 -22.85 -7.58
CA ALA A 29 14.16 -21.83 -8.45
C ALA A 29 12.72 -22.20 -8.82
N LEU A 30 11.75 -21.49 -8.24
CA LEU A 30 10.38 -21.50 -8.69
C LEU A 30 10.38 -20.92 -10.12
N SER A 31 10.22 -21.79 -11.11
CA SER A 31 9.99 -21.39 -12.49
C SER A 31 8.70 -20.58 -12.54
N LEU A 32 8.81 -19.34 -12.99
CA LEU A 32 7.65 -18.50 -13.24
C LEU A 32 6.77 -19.14 -14.33
N PRO A 33 5.43 -19.01 -14.26
CA PRO A 33 4.58 -19.28 -15.40
C PRO A 33 5.04 -18.44 -16.59
N GLU A 34 5.27 -19.10 -17.73
CA GLU A 34 5.83 -18.53 -18.96
C GLU A 34 5.05 -17.29 -19.46
N VAL A 35 3.78 -17.17 -19.06
CA VAL A 35 2.85 -16.07 -19.34
C VAL A 35 3.29 -14.70 -18.78
N TYR A 36 4.28 -14.64 -17.87
CA TYR A 36 4.81 -13.38 -17.31
C TYR A 36 6.23 -13.03 -17.77
N LEU A 37 6.89 -13.89 -18.55
CA LEU A 37 8.28 -13.70 -18.98
C LEU A 37 8.41 -13.21 -20.43
N GLU A 38 7.33 -13.17 -21.20
CA GLU A 38 7.31 -12.58 -22.55
C GLU A 38 7.18 -11.05 -22.50
N GLY A 39 8.19 -10.41 -21.91
CA GLY A 39 8.47 -9.00 -22.05
C GLY A 39 9.94 -8.89 -22.42
N GLY A 40 10.25 -9.19 -23.68
CA GLY A 40 11.60 -9.18 -24.23
C GLY A 40 12.39 -7.96 -23.75
N GLY A 41 13.61 -8.22 -23.29
CA GLY A 41 14.55 -7.20 -22.84
C GLY A 41 14.96 -6.25 -23.96
N GLN A 42 14.08 -5.34 -24.35
CA GLN A 42 14.50 -4.09 -24.96
C GLN A 42 15.17 -3.26 -23.87
N LYS A 43 16.49 -3.06 -24.01
CA LYS A 43 17.21 -2.00 -23.32
C LYS A 43 16.41 -0.72 -23.51
N TRP A 44 15.82 -0.22 -22.43
CA TRP A 44 15.36 1.17 -22.33
C TRP A 44 16.62 2.03 -22.45
N THR A 45 16.97 2.40 -23.68
CA THR A 45 18.01 3.39 -23.94
C THR A 45 17.36 4.76 -23.85
N ASP A 46 17.91 5.60 -22.99
CA ASP A 46 17.54 6.99 -22.77
C ASP A 46 17.80 7.83 -24.03
N ASN A 47 16.97 7.70 -25.06
CA ASN A 47 17.08 8.52 -26.28
C ASN A 47 15.73 9.10 -26.76
N HIS A 48 14.88 9.50 -25.82
CA HIS A 48 13.75 10.39 -26.09
C HIS A 48 13.84 11.66 -25.25
N ARG A 49 14.94 12.39 -25.38
CA ARG A 49 14.92 13.84 -25.18
C ARG A 49 14.31 14.47 -26.43
N GLY A 50 13.10 15.01 -26.30
CA GLY A 50 12.58 16.05 -27.19
C GLY A 50 12.22 15.64 -28.61
N ARG A 51 11.12 14.90 -28.77
CA ARG A 51 10.25 15.10 -29.94
C ARG A 51 8.82 15.22 -29.40
N ALA A 52 8.33 16.45 -29.30
CA ALA A 52 6.89 16.65 -29.20
C ALA A 52 6.29 15.90 -30.40
N LEU A 53 5.46 14.89 -30.14
CA LEU A 53 4.61 14.32 -31.16
C LEU A 53 3.67 15.45 -31.57
N SER A 54 4.00 16.17 -32.63
CA SER A 54 3.03 16.94 -33.39
C SER A 54 2.01 15.92 -33.87
N LEU A 55 0.82 15.95 -33.24
CA LEU A 55 -0.34 15.22 -33.74
C LEU A 55 -0.56 15.64 -35.20
N PRO A 56 -0.94 14.70 -36.09
CA PRO A 56 -1.37 15.06 -37.44
C PRO A 56 -2.42 16.16 -37.38
N GLU A 57 -2.32 17.16 -38.26
CA GLU A 57 -3.16 18.38 -38.30
C GLU A 57 -4.64 18.09 -38.63
N ASP A 58 -4.92 16.81 -38.87
CA ASP A 58 -6.14 16.23 -39.40
C ASP A 58 -6.69 15.11 -38.49
N TYR A 59 -6.19 14.99 -37.25
CA TYR A 59 -6.86 14.22 -36.20
C TYR A 59 -8.09 15.01 -35.71
N GLN A 60 -9.21 14.88 -36.41
CA GLN A 60 -10.50 15.29 -35.89
C GLN A 60 -10.80 14.41 -34.68
N GLU A 61 -10.87 15.02 -33.50
CA GLU A 61 -11.44 14.42 -32.30
C GLU A 61 -12.89 14.03 -32.64
N GLU A 62 -13.09 12.79 -33.09
CA GLU A 62 -14.40 12.17 -32.97
C GLU A 62 -14.65 12.06 -31.46
N GLU A 63 -15.33 13.08 -30.93
CA GLU A 63 -15.87 13.09 -29.59
C GLU A 63 -16.82 11.91 -29.47
N GLY A 64 -16.26 10.75 -29.12
CA GLY A 64 -16.95 9.69 -28.42
C GLY A 64 -17.44 10.30 -27.12
N HIS A 65 -18.59 10.97 -27.21
CA HIS A 65 -19.24 11.72 -26.17
C HIS A 65 -19.71 10.69 -25.13
N ILE A 66 -18.78 10.20 -24.29
CA ILE A 66 -19.12 9.50 -23.07
C ILE A 66 -20.03 10.48 -22.33
N SER A 67 -21.30 10.09 -22.17
CA SER A 67 -22.32 10.98 -21.63
C SER A 67 -21.80 11.64 -20.35
N ARG A 68 -21.92 12.97 -20.28
CA ARG A 68 -21.66 13.76 -19.06
C ARG A 68 -22.39 13.18 -17.84
N ASP A 69 -23.47 12.43 -18.06
CA ASP A 69 -24.25 11.76 -17.02
C ASP A 69 -23.44 10.69 -16.29
N THR A 70 -22.56 9.94 -16.97
CA THR A 70 -21.72 8.91 -16.33
C THR A 70 -20.68 9.52 -15.39
N GLN A 71 -20.13 10.70 -15.75
CA GLN A 71 -19.19 11.43 -14.90
C GLN A 71 -19.87 12.06 -13.67
N LEU A 72 -21.12 12.51 -13.80
CA LEU A 72 -21.92 13.02 -12.68
C LEU A 72 -22.38 11.90 -11.72
N ILE A 73 -22.72 10.71 -12.24
CA ILE A 73 -23.06 9.54 -11.41
C ILE A 73 -21.83 9.07 -10.61
N ALA A 74 -20.64 9.09 -11.20
CA ALA A 74 -19.40 8.73 -10.52
C ALA A 74 -19.04 9.70 -9.38
N ALA A 75 -19.35 11.01 -9.50
CA ALA A 75 -19.18 11.99 -8.42
C ALA A 75 -20.20 11.82 -7.27
N SER A 76 -21.35 11.21 -7.56
CA SER A 76 -22.52 11.13 -6.67
C SER A 76 -22.69 9.77 -5.96
N SER A 77 -21.77 8.83 -6.16
CA SER A 77 -21.88 7.51 -5.51
C SER A 77 -21.82 7.66 -3.98
N PRO A 78 -22.74 7.03 -3.21
CA PRO A 78 -22.66 6.98 -1.75
C PRO A 78 -21.29 6.50 -1.24
N LEU A 79 -20.58 5.68 -2.03
CA LEU A 79 -19.22 5.24 -1.72
C LEU A 79 -18.25 6.43 -1.56
N ASN A 80 -18.37 7.47 -2.39
CA ASN A 80 -17.50 8.65 -2.31
C ASN A 80 -17.69 9.40 -1.00
N ILE A 81 -18.95 9.55 -0.59
CA ILE A 81 -19.31 10.21 0.67
C ILE A 81 -18.72 9.39 1.82
N TYR A 82 -18.96 8.08 1.87
CA TYR A 82 -18.46 7.24 2.97
C TYR A 82 -16.94 7.14 3.02
N VAL A 83 -16.25 7.08 1.88
CA VAL A 83 -14.78 7.10 1.84
C VAL A 83 -14.25 8.45 2.31
N SER A 84 -14.84 9.56 1.86
CA SER A 84 -14.42 10.90 2.29
C SER A 84 -14.66 11.12 3.78
N THR A 85 -15.81 10.68 4.31
CA THR A 85 -16.12 10.73 5.74
C THR A 85 -15.17 9.86 6.56
N TYR A 86 -14.83 8.66 6.07
CA TYR A 86 -13.85 7.79 6.73
C TYR A 86 -12.46 8.43 6.79
N GLU A 87 -12.00 9.01 5.69
CA GLU A 87 -10.68 9.67 5.64
C GLU A 87 -10.63 10.90 6.53
N ALA A 88 -11.67 11.74 6.52
CA ALA A 88 -11.76 12.89 7.42
C ALA A 88 -11.77 12.46 8.90
N ALA A 89 -12.52 11.41 9.25
CA ALA A 89 -12.53 10.88 10.61
C ALA A 89 -11.16 10.32 11.02
N GLN A 90 -10.48 9.61 10.12
CA GLN A 90 -9.13 9.10 10.34
C GLN A 90 -8.10 10.22 10.53
N ASP A 91 -8.17 11.29 9.73
CA ASP A 91 -7.28 12.45 9.86
C ASP A 91 -7.47 13.13 11.21
N VAL A 92 -8.72 13.40 11.62
CA VAL A 92 -9.03 13.97 12.94
C VAL A 92 -8.56 13.07 14.08
N ARG A 93 -8.66 11.74 13.93
CA ARG A 93 -8.12 10.80 14.92
C ARG A 93 -6.61 10.92 15.02
N LEU A 94 -5.90 10.85 13.90
CA LEU A 94 -4.44 10.91 13.86
C LEU A 94 -3.91 12.23 14.41
N GLU A 95 -4.52 13.36 14.05
CA GLU A 95 -4.17 14.68 14.60
C GLU A 95 -4.37 14.75 16.11
N THR A 96 -5.53 14.29 16.60
CA THR A 96 -5.85 14.26 18.03
C THR A 96 -4.85 13.39 18.80
N MET A 97 -4.57 12.18 18.29
CA MET A 97 -3.57 11.27 18.87
C MET A 97 -2.17 11.88 18.90
N ASN A 98 -1.75 12.54 17.83
CA ASN A 98 -0.43 13.16 17.77
C ASN A 98 -0.31 14.33 18.74
N ARG A 99 -1.37 15.14 18.91
CA ARG A 99 -1.40 16.21 19.93
C ARG A 99 -1.25 15.65 21.34
N ILE A 100 -1.95 14.56 21.65
CA ILE A 100 -1.86 13.90 22.96
C ILE A 100 -0.44 13.32 23.18
N ARG A 101 0.15 12.67 22.16
CA ARG A 101 1.54 12.19 22.26
C ARG A 101 2.55 13.31 22.49
N CYS A 102 2.39 14.44 21.80
CA CYS A 102 3.25 15.60 22.02
C CYS A 102 3.10 16.11 23.45
N TRP A 103 1.87 16.25 23.94
CA TRP A 103 1.61 16.63 25.33
C TRP A 103 2.27 15.65 26.32
N LEU A 104 2.16 14.33 26.08
CA LEU A 104 2.81 13.33 26.94
C LEU A 104 4.33 13.42 26.95
N ARG A 105 4.93 13.70 25.80
CA ARG A 105 6.37 13.93 25.69
C ARG A 105 6.80 15.19 26.42
N ASP A 106 5.96 16.23 26.44
CA ASP A 106 6.24 17.47 27.16
C ASP A 106 6.09 17.31 28.69
N THR A 107 5.32 16.30 29.15
CA THR A 107 5.17 15.99 30.59
C THR A 107 6.27 15.10 31.17
N HIS A 108 7.09 14.46 30.32
CA HIS A 108 8.16 13.56 30.74
C HIS A 108 9.53 14.09 30.30
N PRO A 109 10.57 14.01 31.15
CA PRO A 109 11.93 14.38 30.76
C PRO A 109 12.42 13.49 29.60
N ALA A 110 13.22 14.06 28.71
CA ALA A 110 13.63 13.41 27.46
C ALA A 110 14.40 12.10 27.69
N GLU A 111 15.08 12.00 28.83
CA GLU A 111 15.85 10.83 29.26
C GLU A 111 14.98 9.59 29.53
N GLU A 112 13.68 9.78 29.82
CA GLU A 112 12.72 8.70 30.08
C GLU A 112 12.00 8.21 28.81
N TRP A 113 12.16 8.89 27.67
CA TRP A 113 11.35 8.60 26.48
C TRP A 113 11.56 7.20 25.91
N ASP A 114 12.76 6.64 26.04
CA ASP A 114 13.08 5.31 25.55
C ASP A 114 12.41 4.20 26.38
N GLU A 115 12.00 4.51 27.61
CA GLU A 115 11.33 3.57 28.53
C GLU A 115 9.80 3.65 28.42
N LEU A 116 9.28 4.72 27.81
CA LEU A 116 7.85 4.99 27.72
C LEU A 116 7.28 4.56 26.36
N ASP A 117 6.17 3.82 26.39
CA ASP A 117 5.43 3.49 25.18
C ASP A 117 4.39 4.57 24.85
N PHE A 118 4.62 5.34 23.78
CA PHE A 118 3.66 6.32 23.26
C PHE A 118 2.76 5.77 22.14
N SER A 119 2.59 4.44 22.06
CA SER A 119 1.73 3.79 21.09
C SER A 119 0.27 4.22 21.22
N ASP A 120 -0.52 4.03 20.14
CA ASP A 120 -1.98 4.23 20.18
C ASP A 120 -2.60 3.41 21.33
N LYS A 121 -2.06 2.21 21.61
CA LYS A 121 -2.57 1.34 22.69
C LYS A 121 -2.38 2.02 24.04
N THR A 122 -1.17 2.46 24.36
CA THR A 122 -0.89 3.12 25.64
C THR A 122 -1.69 4.39 25.81
N VAL A 123 -1.83 5.21 24.76
CA VAL A 123 -2.66 6.42 24.81
C VAL A 123 -4.13 6.10 25.10
N ASN A 124 -4.67 5.02 24.53
CA ASN A 124 -6.06 4.61 24.79
C ASN A 124 -6.24 4.02 26.20
N ASP A 125 -5.25 3.29 26.70
CA ASP A 125 -5.30 2.58 27.99
C ASP A 125 -4.74 3.42 29.16
N ALA A 126 -4.31 4.65 28.91
CA ALA A 126 -3.63 5.48 29.89
C ALA A 126 -4.57 6.00 30.98
N ASP A 127 -4.45 5.42 32.18
CA ASP A 127 -5.12 5.91 33.39
C ASP A 127 -4.68 7.33 33.80
N PHE A 128 -3.48 7.75 33.39
CA PHE A 128 -2.95 9.09 33.70
C PHE A 128 -3.56 10.21 32.86
N LEU A 129 -4.27 9.92 31.76
CA LEU A 129 -4.91 10.97 30.97
C LEU A 129 -6.07 11.61 31.74
N PRO A 130 -6.30 12.92 31.59
CA PRO A 130 -7.55 13.53 32.02
C PRO A 130 -8.77 12.83 31.40
N ASN A 131 -9.87 12.70 32.16
CA ASN A 131 -11.08 12.00 31.71
C ASN A 131 -11.64 12.57 30.40
N ASP A 132 -11.65 13.89 30.27
CA ASP A 132 -12.13 14.61 29.09
C ASP A 132 -11.29 14.30 27.83
N MET A 133 -9.97 14.15 27.98
CA MET A 133 -9.11 13.72 26.87
C MET A 133 -9.40 12.28 26.47
N ARG A 134 -9.55 11.36 27.43
CA ARG A 134 -9.93 9.96 27.14
C ARG A 134 -11.26 9.90 26.38
N ASP A 135 -12.26 10.64 26.83
CA ASP A 135 -13.58 10.70 26.19
C ASP A 135 -13.47 11.24 24.76
N MET A 136 -12.66 12.28 24.53
CA MET A 136 -12.42 12.82 23.20
C MET A 136 -11.81 11.77 22.25
N VAL A 137 -10.79 11.04 22.72
CA VAL A 137 -10.14 9.96 21.96
C VAL A 137 -11.12 8.84 21.62
N ALA A 138 -11.94 8.45 22.60
CA ALA A 138 -12.97 7.44 22.42
C ALA A 138 -14.00 7.88 21.36
N HIS A 139 -14.51 9.11 21.45
CA HIS A 139 -15.48 9.65 20.49
C HIS A 139 -14.95 9.69 19.06
N VAL A 140 -13.72 10.17 18.85
CA VAL A 140 -13.13 10.25 17.50
C VAL A 140 -12.86 8.84 16.95
N SER A 141 -12.43 7.90 17.81
CA SER A 141 -12.24 6.50 17.43
C SER A 141 -13.56 5.82 17.04
N GLU A 142 -14.64 6.07 17.76
CA GLU A 142 -15.96 5.56 17.42
C GLU A 142 -16.51 6.17 16.12
N LEU A 143 -16.23 7.45 15.85
CA LEU A 143 -16.56 8.08 14.57
C LEU A 143 -15.85 7.39 13.39
N GLU A 144 -14.53 7.16 13.48
CA GLU A 144 -13.78 6.42 12.45
C GLU A 144 -14.34 5.01 12.24
N LYS A 145 -14.63 4.28 13.33
CA LYS A 145 -15.23 2.93 13.26
C LYS A 145 -16.61 2.96 12.60
N ALA A 146 -17.45 3.93 12.93
CA ALA A 146 -18.78 4.08 12.33
C ALA A 146 -18.69 4.37 10.81
N ALA A 147 -17.81 5.28 10.41
CA ALA A 147 -17.55 5.59 9.00
C ALA A 147 -16.99 4.37 8.25
N SER A 148 -16.05 3.63 8.85
CA SER A 148 -15.51 2.38 8.30
C SER A 148 -16.61 1.34 8.07
N ARG A 149 -17.52 1.13 9.03
CA ARG A 149 -18.66 0.20 8.85
C ARG A 149 -19.56 0.60 7.68
N ALA A 150 -19.84 1.89 7.52
CA ALA A 150 -20.66 2.37 6.40
C ALA A 150 -19.96 2.15 5.04
N LEU A 151 -18.68 2.52 4.94
CA LEU A 151 -17.84 2.28 3.77
C LEU A 151 -17.85 0.79 3.39
N ARG A 152 -17.60 -0.11 4.36
CA ARG A 152 -17.56 -1.57 4.11
C ARG A 152 -18.87 -2.12 3.56
N ARG A 153 -20.02 -1.61 4.02
CA ARG A 153 -21.32 -2.02 3.47
C ARG A 153 -21.49 -1.55 2.03
N GLU A 154 -21.03 -0.34 1.73
CA GLU A 154 -21.20 0.24 0.40
C GLU A 154 -20.28 -0.37 -0.64
N VAL A 155 -19.01 -0.61 -0.31
CA VAL A 155 -18.06 -1.21 -1.26
C VAL A 155 -18.48 -2.60 -1.70
N ARG A 156 -19.18 -3.37 -0.85
CA ARG A 156 -19.68 -4.71 -1.18
C ARG A 156 -20.75 -4.70 -2.27
N LYS A 157 -21.39 -3.55 -2.53
CA LYS A 157 -22.36 -3.36 -3.61
C LYS A 157 -21.69 -3.02 -4.94
N HIS A 158 -20.39 -2.74 -4.94
CA HIS A 158 -19.68 -2.32 -6.14
C HIS A 158 -19.53 -3.49 -7.12
N PRO A 159 -19.72 -3.29 -8.44
CA PRO A 159 -19.65 -4.37 -9.43
C PRO A 159 -18.33 -5.15 -9.43
N LEU A 160 -17.20 -4.47 -9.16
CA LEU A 160 -15.87 -5.11 -9.06
C LEU A 160 -15.60 -5.82 -7.74
N TRP A 161 -16.51 -5.76 -6.76
CA TRP A 161 -16.28 -6.37 -5.45
C TRP A 161 -16.14 -7.91 -5.48
N PRO A 162 -16.94 -8.68 -6.25
CA PRO A 162 -16.77 -10.14 -6.35
C PRO A 162 -15.35 -10.56 -6.77
N TRP A 163 -14.70 -9.78 -7.62
CA TRP A 163 -13.31 -10.00 -8.02
C TRP A 163 -12.30 -9.53 -6.97
N LEU A 164 -12.53 -8.37 -6.33
CA LEU A 164 -11.63 -7.84 -5.30
C LEU A 164 -11.65 -8.64 -4.01
N ALA A 165 -12.81 -9.17 -3.60
CA ALA A 165 -13.02 -9.87 -2.34
C ALA A 165 -12.10 -11.09 -2.10
N PRO A 166 -11.88 -12.01 -3.07
CA PRO A 166 -10.99 -13.14 -2.89
C PRO A 166 -9.50 -12.77 -2.87
N ILE A 167 -9.12 -11.55 -3.27
CA ILE A 167 -7.72 -11.14 -3.32
C ILE A 167 -7.22 -10.92 -1.89
N ARG A 168 -6.37 -11.84 -1.41
CA ARG A 168 -5.71 -11.70 -0.11
C ARG A 168 -5.01 -10.34 -0.02
N GLY A 169 -5.12 -9.68 1.13
CA GLY A 169 -4.56 -8.34 1.35
C GLY A 169 -5.41 -7.18 0.83
N MET A 170 -6.48 -7.43 0.07
CA MET A 170 -7.45 -6.40 -0.32
C MET A 170 -8.65 -6.37 0.63
N GLY A 171 -8.51 -5.63 1.74
CA GLY A 171 -9.63 -5.35 2.64
C GLY A 171 -10.62 -4.34 2.06
N GLU A 172 -11.87 -4.38 2.51
CA GLU A 172 -12.96 -3.52 2.03
C GLU A 172 -12.63 -2.02 2.06
N VAL A 173 -11.96 -1.57 3.12
CA VAL A 173 -11.58 -0.15 3.28
C VAL A 173 -10.57 0.26 2.21
N LEU A 174 -9.56 -0.59 1.97
CA LEU A 174 -8.53 -0.31 0.98
C LEU A 174 -9.08 -0.38 -0.44
N ALA A 175 -9.96 -1.35 -0.72
CA ALA A 175 -10.71 -1.44 -1.97
C ALA A 175 -11.61 -0.21 -2.19
N GLY A 176 -12.37 0.22 -1.19
CA GLY A 176 -13.22 1.42 -1.29
C GLY A 176 -12.41 2.68 -1.57
N ARG A 177 -11.27 2.86 -0.89
CA ARG A 177 -10.33 3.97 -1.12
C ARG A 177 -9.73 3.97 -2.53
N LEU A 178 -9.48 2.80 -3.10
CA LEU A 178 -8.99 2.63 -4.47
C LEU A 178 -10.09 3.01 -5.47
N LEU A 179 -11.26 2.37 -5.37
CA LEU A 179 -12.39 2.57 -6.28
C LEU A 179 -12.88 4.01 -6.28
N HIS A 180 -13.04 4.63 -5.11
CA HIS A 180 -13.39 6.04 -4.96
C HIS A 180 -12.45 6.98 -5.74
N ARG A 181 -11.14 6.73 -5.68
CA ARG A 181 -10.13 7.60 -6.31
C ARG A 181 -9.95 7.34 -7.80
N LEU A 182 -10.18 6.10 -8.22
CA LEU A 182 -10.20 5.77 -9.63
C LEU A 182 -11.41 6.44 -10.29
N GLY A 183 -12.56 6.44 -9.61
CA GLY A 183 -13.82 6.88 -10.16
C GLY A 183 -14.23 5.93 -11.27
N ASP A 184 -14.46 6.49 -12.46
CA ASP A 184 -14.62 5.68 -13.67
C ASP A 184 -13.28 5.09 -14.12
N ILE A 185 -13.20 3.76 -14.19
CA ILE A 185 -12.03 3.03 -14.67
C ILE A 185 -11.98 2.91 -16.21
N TYR A 186 -13.12 3.05 -16.89
CA TYR A 186 -13.22 2.94 -18.35
C TYR A 186 -12.60 4.14 -19.07
N ARG A 187 -12.44 5.27 -18.38
CA ARG A 187 -11.71 6.45 -18.91
C ARG A 187 -10.23 6.19 -19.21
N PHE A 188 -9.67 5.05 -18.79
CA PHE A 188 -8.28 4.70 -19.05
C PHE A 188 -8.20 3.77 -20.28
N PRO A 189 -7.66 4.23 -21.43
CA PRO A 189 -7.62 3.41 -22.65
C PRO A 189 -6.73 2.17 -22.53
N SER A 190 -5.80 2.16 -21.58
CA SER A 190 -4.93 1.01 -21.32
C SER A 190 -4.42 0.99 -19.88
N PRO A 191 -3.91 -0.16 -19.39
CA PRO A 191 -3.29 -0.26 -18.07
C PRO A 191 -2.13 0.73 -17.87
N ALA A 192 -1.42 1.12 -18.93
CA ALA A 192 -0.33 2.08 -18.84
C ALA A 192 -0.82 3.49 -18.45
N HIS A 193 -1.97 3.92 -18.99
CA HIS A 193 -2.61 5.18 -18.61
C HIS A 193 -3.02 5.16 -17.14
N LEU A 194 -3.61 4.05 -16.69
CA LEU A 194 -3.95 3.82 -15.29
C LEU A 194 -2.71 3.88 -14.38
N TRP A 195 -1.61 3.22 -14.76
CA TRP A 195 -0.35 3.28 -14.00
C TRP A 195 0.22 4.71 -13.92
N SER A 196 0.17 5.47 -15.01
CA SER A 196 0.62 6.86 -15.04
C SER A 196 -0.22 7.72 -14.08
N TYR A 197 -1.55 7.58 -14.11
CA TYR A 197 -2.45 8.30 -13.21
C TYR A 197 -2.23 7.95 -11.73
N CYS A 198 -1.88 6.69 -11.42
CA CYS A 198 -1.51 6.24 -10.09
C CYS A 198 -0.10 6.69 -9.63
N GLY A 199 0.66 7.40 -10.46
CA GLY A 199 2.05 7.78 -10.15
C GLY A 199 3.03 6.60 -10.16
N LEU A 200 2.70 5.54 -10.89
CA LEU A 200 3.52 4.32 -11.02
C LEU A 200 4.27 4.28 -12.34
N ASP A 201 4.22 5.32 -13.18
CA ASP A 201 5.02 5.40 -14.39
C ASP A 201 6.45 5.92 -14.11
N GLY A 202 7.41 5.66 -15.00
CA GLY A 202 8.88 5.70 -14.79
C GLY A 202 9.50 7.00 -14.22
N PRO A 203 10.78 7.27 -14.48
CA PRO A 203 11.37 8.57 -14.14
C PRO A 203 10.49 9.73 -14.64
N GLY A 204 10.29 10.74 -13.79
CA GLY A 204 9.54 11.94 -14.14
C GLY A 204 8.01 11.86 -13.99
N TRP A 205 7.46 10.79 -13.42
CA TRP A 205 6.01 10.70 -13.15
C TRP A 205 5.46 11.86 -12.32
N LYS A 206 6.28 12.44 -11.43
CA LYS A 206 5.89 13.59 -10.61
C LYS A 206 5.56 14.84 -11.42
N GLN A 207 6.08 14.97 -12.65
CA GLN A 207 5.80 16.11 -13.52
C GLN A 207 4.53 15.92 -14.36
N ARG A 208 3.94 14.72 -14.35
CA ARG A 208 2.72 14.42 -15.11
C ARG A 208 1.49 14.56 -14.21
N PRO A 209 0.31 14.87 -14.76
CA PRO A 209 -0.94 14.83 -14.00
C PRO A 209 -1.15 13.44 -13.39
N HIS A 210 -1.19 13.37 -12.06
CA HIS A 210 -1.42 12.13 -11.30
C HIS A 210 -2.10 12.44 -9.98
N SER A 211 -2.67 11.41 -9.34
CA SER A 211 -3.31 11.55 -8.03
C SER A 211 -2.37 11.10 -6.91
N TRP A 212 -1.81 12.05 -6.15
CA TRP A 212 -0.95 11.78 -4.99
C TRP A 212 -1.61 10.84 -3.98
N LYS A 213 -2.89 11.08 -3.69
CA LYS A 213 -3.64 10.24 -2.76
C LYS A 213 -3.78 8.80 -3.28
N LEU A 214 -3.92 8.62 -4.59
CA LEU A 214 -3.99 7.30 -5.21
C LEU A 214 -2.63 6.59 -5.23
N THR A 215 -1.54 7.33 -5.39
CA THR A 215 -0.18 6.81 -5.20
C THR A 215 0.01 6.25 -3.79
N SER A 216 -0.46 6.96 -2.76
CA SER A 216 -0.44 6.48 -1.37
C SER A 216 -1.28 5.22 -1.18
N VAL A 217 -2.48 5.13 -1.78
CA VAL A 217 -3.29 3.91 -1.74
C VAL A 217 -2.58 2.74 -2.42
N CYS A 218 -1.96 2.97 -3.58
CA CYS A 218 -1.16 1.97 -4.29
C CYS A 218 0.00 1.45 -3.41
N TYR A 219 0.67 2.34 -2.67
CA TYR A 219 1.71 1.95 -1.72
C TYR A 219 1.16 1.03 -0.61
N LEU A 220 0.00 1.38 -0.02
CA LEU A 220 -0.65 0.55 1.00
C LEU A 220 -1.08 -0.83 0.48
N ILE A 221 -1.53 -0.89 -0.78
CA ILE A 221 -1.83 -2.16 -1.47
C ILE A 221 -0.56 -3.01 -1.61
N ALA A 222 0.54 -2.40 -2.07
CA ALA A 222 1.81 -3.11 -2.19
C ALA A 222 2.30 -3.67 -0.84
N GLU A 223 2.15 -2.86 0.21
CA GLU A 223 2.51 -3.24 1.57
C GLU A 223 1.63 -4.37 2.10
N SER A 224 0.32 -4.36 1.81
CA SER A 224 -0.59 -5.44 2.21
C SER A 224 -0.23 -6.76 1.52
N PHE A 225 0.12 -6.72 0.23
CA PHE A 225 0.60 -7.89 -0.52
C PHE A 225 1.92 -8.43 0.04
N GLN A 226 2.86 -7.54 0.36
CA GLN A 226 4.13 -7.94 0.99
C GLN A 226 3.92 -8.57 2.38
N LYS A 227 2.95 -8.13 3.18
CA LYS A 227 2.77 -8.63 4.56
C LYS A 227 2.10 -10.01 4.64
N GLN A 228 1.66 -10.58 3.53
CA GLN A 228 1.06 -11.91 3.50
C GLN A 228 2.09 -12.99 3.87
N PRO A 229 1.70 -14.15 4.41
CA PRO A 229 2.62 -15.27 4.59
C PRO A 229 3.30 -15.68 3.29
N LEU A 230 4.51 -16.23 3.39
CA LEU A 230 5.19 -16.83 2.24
C LEU A 230 4.34 -17.95 1.64
N MET A 231 4.41 -18.12 0.31
CA MET A 231 3.65 -19.14 -0.43
C MET A 231 2.13 -19.04 -0.25
N SER A 232 1.63 -17.84 0.06
CA SER A 232 0.19 -17.59 0.16
C SER A 232 -0.51 -17.49 -1.20
N GLY A 233 0.25 -17.48 -2.31
CA GLY A 233 -0.28 -17.35 -3.66
C GLY A 233 -0.43 -15.88 -4.11
N GLY A 234 -0.93 -15.72 -5.33
CA GLY A 234 -1.40 -14.43 -5.85
C GLY A 234 -0.31 -13.36 -5.96
N TYR A 235 -0.60 -12.14 -5.50
CA TYR A 235 0.31 -11.00 -5.64
C TYR A 235 1.55 -11.08 -4.74
N ARG A 236 1.52 -11.91 -3.68
CA ARG A 236 2.71 -12.14 -2.84
C ARG A 236 3.82 -12.83 -3.64
N ASP A 237 3.47 -13.83 -4.44
CA ASP A 237 4.44 -14.58 -5.25
C ASP A 237 5.08 -13.69 -6.33
N ILE A 238 4.27 -12.81 -6.96
CA ILE A 238 4.76 -11.81 -7.92
C ILE A 238 5.78 -10.87 -7.24
N TYR A 239 5.49 -10.44 -6.01
CA TYR A 239 6.40 -9.60 -5.24
C TYR A 239 7.71 -10.33 -4.91
N ASP A 240 7.65 -11.55 -4.39
CA ASP A 240 8.84 -12.32 -4.00
C ASP A 240 9.71 -12.66 -5.21
N ALA A 241 9.09 -13.09 -6.31
CA ALA A 241 9.80 -13.35 -7.57
C ALA A 241 10.46 -12.08 -8.12
N ARG A 242 9.76 -10.93 -8.10
CA ARG A 242 10.36 -9.67 -8.55
C ARG A 242 11.50 -9.23 -7.64
N LYS A 243 11.37 -9.42 -6.32
CA LYS A 243 12.42 -9.08 -5.36
C LYS A 243 13.68 -9.92 -5.61
N ALA A 244 13.53 -11.23 -5.82
CA ALA A 244 14.64 -12.11 -6.16
C ALA A 244 15.33 -11.68 -7.48
N TYR A 245 14.55 -11.32 -8.49
CA TYR A 245 15.07 -10.79 -9.76
C TYR A 245 15.85 -9.47 -9.57
N GLU A 246 15.36 -8.53 -8.77
CA GLU A 246 16.04 -7.24 -8.57
C GLU A 246 17.34 -7.35 -7.75
N VAL A 247 17.52 -8.44 -6.98
CA VAL A 247 18.79 -8.73 -6.29
C VAL A 247 19.91 -9.11 -7.27
N THR A 248 19.57 -9.77 -8.39
CA THR A 248 20.58 -10.18 -9.39
C THR A 248 20.93 -9.05 -10.37
N ARG A 249 20.20 -7.94 -10.33
CA ARG A 249 20.37 -6.83 -11.26
C ARG A 249 21.53 -5.93 -10.80
N PRO A 250 22.35 -5.43 -11.74
CA PRO A 250 23.37 -4.47 -11.41
C PRO A 250 22.73 -3.17 -10.89
N TRP A 251 23.56 -2.37 -10.25
CA TRP A 251 23.20 -1.05 -9.78
C TRP A 251 22.51 -0.19 -10.86
N CYS A 252 21.46 0.54 -10.44
CA CYS A 252 20.55 1.24 -11.35
C CYS A 252 20.94 2.70 -11.66
N GLY A 253 22.10 3.18 -11.19
CA GLY A 253 22.53 4.57 -11.40
C GLY A 253 21.85 5.62 -10.51
N THR A 254 20.63 5.35 -10.02
CA THR A 254 19.82 6.36 -9.30
C THR A 254 19.79 6.19 -7.78
N CYS A 255 20.21 5.04 -7.25
CA CYS A 255 20.17 4.77 -5.82
C CYS A 255 21.51 5.16 -5.16
N HIS A 256 21.71 6.46 -4.94
CA HIS A 256 22.75 6.97 -4.07
C HIS A 256 22.16 7.28 -2.68
N PRO A 257 22.83 6.90 -1.59
CA PRO A 257 22.61 7.55 -0.31
C PRO A 257 22.89 9.04 -0.49
N LYS A 258 22.06 9.91 0.09
CA LYS A 258 22.41 11.34 0.19
C LYS A 258 23.79 11.42 0.86
N GLY A 259 24.81 11.87 0.13
CA GLY A 259 26.17 12.01 0.63
C GLY A 259 27.12 10.82 0.44
N ASN A 260 26.73 9.75 -0.28
CA ASN A 260 27.68 8.68 -0.64
C ASN A 260 27.76 8.51 -2.17
N THR A 261 28.92 8.89 -2.72
CA THR A 261 29.26 8.87 -4.14
C THR A 261 29.83 7.54 -4.60
N ASP A 262 30.06 6.58 -3.70
CA ASP A 262 30.67 5.32 -4.08
C ASP A 262 29.71 4.51 -4.97
N PRO A 263 30.13 4.13 -6.19
CA PRO A 263 29.34 3.29 -7.06
C PRO A 263 29.15 1.93 -6.39
N ARG A 264 27.91 1.62 -6.00
CA ARG A 264 27.58 0.28 -5.49
C ARG A 264 27.50 -0.69 -6.66
N GLU A 265 27.86 -1.94 -6.44
CA GLU A 265 27.65 -3.02 -7.42
C GLU A 265 26.16 -3.38 -7.55
N VAL A 266 25.41 -3.24 -6.45
CA VAL A 266 24.00 -3.59 -6.34
C VAL A 266 23.15 -2.49 -5.71
N CYS A 267 21.85 -2.50 -6.02
CA CYS A 267 20.89 -1.57 -5.45
C CYS A 267 20.72 -1.77 -3.93
N THR A 268 20.33 -0.71 -3.20
CA THR A 268 20.05 -0.83 -1.76
C THR A 268 18.84 -1.75 -1.52
N PRO A 269 18.78 -2.48 -0.38
CA PRO A 269 17.64 -3.36 -0.07
C PRO A 269 16.29 -2.63 -0.11
N GLY A 270 16.24 -1.37 0.37
CA GLY A 270 15.04 -0.54 0.30
C GLY A 270 14.63 -0.20 -1.14
N HIS A 271 15.59 0.07 -2.03
CA HIS A 271 15.30 0.33 -3.45
C HIS A 271 14.78 -0.91 -4.17
N ILE A 272 15.41 -2.06 -3.91
CA ILE A 272 14.96 -3.38 -4.41
C ILE A 272 13.52 -3.66 -3.97
N ASN A 273 13.23 -3.46 -2.68
CA ASN A 273 11.89 -3.61 -2.11
C ASN A 273 10.85 -2.70 -2.79
N ASN A 274 11.19 -1.43 -3.00
CA ASN A 274 10.29 -0.47 -3.65
C ASN A 274 10.01 -0.81 -5.12
N LYS A 275 11.02 -1.28 -5.86
CA LYS A 275 10.83 -1.77 -7.22
C LYS A 275 9.92 -3.00 -7.26
N ALA A 276 10.13 -3.97 -6.37
CA ALA A 276 9.29 -5.16 -6.26
C ALA A 276 7.83 -4.79 -5.95
N ARG A 277 7.60 -3.97 -4.92
CA ARG A 277 6.28 -3.42 -4.57
C ARG A 277 5.59 -2.76 -5.77
N ARG A 278 6.30 -1.86 -6.45
CA ARG A 278 5.76 -1.13 -7.61
C ARG A 278 5.38 -2.06 -8.74
N TYR A 279 6.21 -3.06 -9.04
CA TYR A 279 5.91 -4.07 -10.05
C TYR A 279 4.64 -4.87 -9.71
N THR A 280 4.53 -5.32 -8.46
CA THR A 280 3.36 -6.06 -7.99
C THR A 280 2.07 -5.26 -8.09
N VAL A 281 2.09 -3.97 -7.72
CA VAL A 281 0.91 -3.11 -7.86
C VAL A 281 0.55 -2.88 -9.33
N LYS A 282 1.54 -2.75 -10.22
CA LYS A 282 1.26 -2.66 -11.66
C LYS A 282 0.56 -3.91 -12.20
N ALA A 283 1.00 -5.09 -11.77
CA ALA A 283 0.34 -6.35 -12.11
C ALA A 283 -1.11 -6.36 -11.62
N PHE A 284 -1.33 -6.01 -10.34
CA PHE A 284 -2.67 -5.89 -9.77
C PHE A 284 -3.57 -4.91 -10.53
N LEU A 285 -3.07 -3.70 -10.84
CA LEU A 285 -3.85 -2.70 -11.58
C LEU A 285 -4.13 -3.13 -13.03
N LYS A 286 -3.26 -3.92 -13.63
CA LYS A 286 -3.48 -4.51 -14.96
C LYS A 286 -4.65 -5.49 -14.91
N ASP A 287 -4.68 -6.35 -13.91
CA ASP A 287 -5.76 -7.32 -13.76
C ASP A 287 -7.08 -6.64 -13.39
N LEU A 288 -7.05 -5.63 -12.51
CA LEU A 288 -8.22 -4.80 -12.20
C LEU A 288 -8.78 -4.10 -13.44
N TRP A 289 -7.91 -3.55 -14.29
CA TRP A 289 -8.32 -2.92 -15.55
C TRP A 289 -8.94 -3.95 -16.50
N ARG A 290 -8.37 -5.15 -16.61
CA ARG A 290 -8.91 -6.24 -17.44
C ARG A 290 -10.28 -6.69 -16.93
N GLU A 291 -10.39 -6.89 -15.62
CA GLU A 291 -11.64 -7.30 -14.99
C GLU A 291 -12.73 -6.28 -15.28
N ALA A 292 -12.44 -4.98 -15.08
CA ALA A 292 -13.40 -3.93 -15.38
C ALA A 292 -13.84 -3.91 -16.84
N ASN A 293 -12.90 -3.98 -17.80
CA ASN A 293 -13.23 -4.01 -19.23
C ASN A 293 -13.79 -5.37 -19.70
N GLY A 294 -13.66 -6.44 -18.91
CA GLY A 294 -14.29 -7.73 -19.17
C GLY A 294 -15.79 -7.67 -18.89
N TYR A 295 -16.20 -6.97 -17.82
CA TYR A 295 -17.62 -6.80 -17.46
C TYR A 295 -18.46 -6.12 -18.56
N THR A 296 -17.87 -5.26 -19.39
CA THR A 296 -18.62 -4.56 -20.45
C THR A 296 -18.94 -5.46 -21.64
N ASN A 297 -18.04 -6.40 -21.98
CA ASN A 297 -18.24 -7.25 -23.15
C ASN A 297 -19.30 -8.32 -22.94
N GLU A 298 -19.53 -8.77 -21.69
CA GLU A 298 -20.56 -9.77 -21.38
C GLU A 298 -21.96 -9.16 -21.19
N THR A 299 -22.05 -7.86 -20.86
CA THR A 299 -23.33 -7.19 -20.62
C THR A 299 -23.99 -6.63 -21.89
N GLU A 300 -23.23 -6.42 -22.96
CA GLU A 300 -23.77 -6.00 -24.27
C GLU A 300 -24.37 -7.16 -25.08
N GLU A 301 -24.10 -8.43 -24.75
CA GLU A 301 -24.67 -9.59 -25.45
C GLU A 301 -26.05 -10.04 -24.93
N ILE A 302 -26.61 -9.37 -23.91
CA ILE A 302 -27.87 -9.77 -23.24
C ILE A 302 -29.06 -8.83 -23.57
N VAL A 303 -28.92 -7.88 -24.49
CA VAL A 303 -30.01 -6.98 -24.95
C VAL A 303 -30.33 -7.22 -26.41
#